data_AF-A0A7Y0N318-F1
#
_entry.id   AF-A0A7Y0N318-F1
#
_cell.length_a   1.000
_cell.length_b   1.000
_cell.length_c   1.000
_cell.angle_alpha   90.00
_cell.angle_beta   90.00
_cell.angle_gamma   90.00
#
_symmetry.space_group_name_H-M   'P 1'
#
loop_
_entity.id
_entity.type
_entity.pdbx_description
1 polymer ?
#
loop_
_entity_poly.entity_id
_entity_poly.type
_entity_poly.pdbx_seq_one_letter_code
_entity_poly.pdbx_strand_id
1 'polypeptide(L)'
;MAEKSSHKKLTIKLVLATFAMFGFGFALVPLYDVMCDALGINGKTSDVAAIQPTGMQPDLSRTIRVEFMAHVNPDMPWEFKPKVISMNVHPGEVVQT
;
A
#
# COMPACT_ATOMS: atom_id res chain seq x y z
N MET A 1 -28.97 56.11 -12.71
CA MET A 1 -28.26 55.97 -11.41
C MET A 1 -27.89 54.50 -11.28
N ALA A 2 -26.60 54.17 -11.37
CA ALA A 2 -26.15 52.77 -11.30
C ALA A 2 -26.13 52.32 -9.83
N GLU A 3 -27.02 51.41 -9.48
CA GLU A 3 -27.04 50.76 -8.17
C GLU A 3 -25.75 49.94 -8.01
N LYS A 4 -24.87 50.36 -7.10
CA LYS A 4 -23.60 49.69 -6.85
C LYS A 4 -23.86 48.47 -5.96
N SER A 5 -24.25 47.35 -6.59
CA SER A 5 -24.50 46.09 -5.88
C SER A 5 -23.27 45.68 -5.08
N SER A 6 -23.42 45.50 -3.77
CA SER A 6 -22.33 45.13 -2.88
C SER A 6 -22.06 43.63 -2.99
N HIS A 7 -21.17 43.26 -3.91
CA HIS A 7 -20.78 41.85 -4.15
C HIS A 7 -19.89 41.26 -3.05
N LYS A 8 -19.52 42.02 -2.01
CA LYS A 8 -18.62 41.57 -0.94
C LYS A 8 -19.09 40.26 -0.28
N LYS A 9 -20.40 40.12 -0.03
CA LYS A 9 -20.98 38.90 0.57
C LYS A 9 -20.90 37.71 -0.38
N LEU A 10 -21.05 37.94 -1.68
CA LEU A 10 -20.92 36.91 -2.71
C LEU A 10 -19.46 36.46 -2.83
N THR A 11 -18.51 37.40 -2.93
CA THR A 11 -17.08 37.11 -3.01
C THR A 11 -16.61 36.29 -1.80
N ILE A 12 -17.02 36.64 -0.58
CA ILE A 12 -16.68 35.86 0.62
C ILE A 12 -17.21 34.43 0.54
N LYS A 13 -18.44 34.23 0.07
CA LYS A 13 -19.02 32.89 -0.10
C LYS A 13 -18.23 32.06 -1.12
N LEU A 14 -17.86 32.66 -2.26
CA LEU A 14 -17.08 31.97 -3.28
C LEU A 14 -15.70 31.57 -2.76
N VAL A 15 -15.00 32.48 -2.07
CA VAL A 15 -13.68 32.18 -1.49
C VAL A 15 -13.79 31.04 -0.46
N LEU A 16 -14.80 31.06 0.41
CA LEU A 16 -15.01 30.00 1.39
C LEU A 16 -15.35 28.66 0.72
N ALA A 17 -16.15 28.67 -0.34
CA ALA A 17 -16.45 27.47 -1.12
C ALA A 17 -15.18 26.91 -1.79
N THR A 18 -14.31 27.76 -2.33
CA THR A 18 -13.03 27.35 -2.91
C THR A 18 -12.16 26.63 -1.88
N PHE A 19 -11.96 27.21 -0.70
CA PHE A 19 -11.19 26.56 0.38
C PHE A 19 -11.83 25.23 0.83
N ALA A 20 -13.15 25.16 0.90
CA ALA A 20 -13.86 23.92 1.22
C ALA A 20 -13.62 22.84 0.16
N MET A 21 -13.65 23.16 -1.14
CA MET A 21 -13.38 22.21 -2.22
C MET A 21 -11.95 21.66 -2.17
N PHE A 22 -10.96 22.53 -1.92
CA PHE A 22 -9.57 22.08 -1.77
C PHE A 22 -9.36 21.24 -0.50
N GLY A 23 -9.97 21.65 0.62
CA GLY A 23 -9.96 20.88 1.86
C GLY A 23 -10.58 19.48 1.69
N PHE A 24 -11.69 19.39 0.97
CA PHE A 24 -12.33 18.12 0.63
C PHE A 24 -11.44 17.25 -0.27
N GLY A 25 -10.83 17.82 -1.30
CA GLY A 25 -9.88 17.12 -2.17
C GLY A 25 -8.69 16.53 -1.41
N PHE A 26 -8.12 17.29 -0.47
CA PHE A 26 -7.04 16.82 0.39
C PHE A 26 -7.50 15.71 1.34
N ALA A 27 -8.69 15.83 1.93
CA ALA A 27 -9.27 14.84 2.83
C ALA A 27 -9.64 13.51 2.16
N LEU A 28 -9.79 13.48 0.83
CA LEU A 28 -10.06 12.24 0.10
C LEU A 28 -8.90 11.24 0.17
N VAL A 29 -7.65 11.70 0.31
CA VAL A 29 -6.48 10.81 0.43
C VAL A 29 -6.56 9.91 1.67
N PRO A 30 -6.62 10.45 2.91
CA PRO A 30 -6.74 9.61 4.10
C PRO A 30 -8.07 8.85 4.15
N LEU A 31 -9.15 9.38 3.57
CA LEU A 31 -10.41 8.65 3.48
C LEU A 31 -10.28 7.39 2.61
N TYR A 32 -9.58 7.49 1.48
CA TYR A 32 -9.30 6.36 0.61
C TYR A 32 -8.44 5.31 1.33
N ASP A 33 -7.45 5.75 2.11
CA ASP A 33 -6.61 4.85 2.90
C ASP A 33 -7.41 4.05 3.92
N VAL A 34 -8.28 4.71 4.71
CA VAL A 34 -9.17 4.03 5.67
C VAL A 34 -10.11 3.05 4.97
N MET A 35 -10.62 3.41 3.80
CA MET A 35 -11.46 2.50 3.00
C MET A 35 -10.68 1.29 2.51
N CYS A 36 -9.45 1.46 2.03
CA CYS A 36 -8.57 0.36 1.63
C CYS A 36 -8.28 -0.58 2.79
N ASP A 37 -8.00 -0.04 3.98
CA ASP A 37 -7.71 -0.82 5.17
C ASP A 37 -8.95 -1.60 5.67
N ALA A 38 -10.13 -0.97 5.66
CA ALA A 38 -11.37 -1.59 6.12
C ALA A 38 -11.89 -2.67 5.16
N LEU A 39 -11.74 -2.45 3.84
CA LEU A 39 -12.22 -3.38 2.81
C LEU A 39 -11.17 -4.42 2.42
N GLY A 40 -9.91 -4.24 2.82
CA GLY A 40 -8.79 -5.10 2.41
C GLY A 40 -8.48 -5.02 0.90
N ILE A 41 -9.10 -4.09 0.18
CA ILE A 41 -8.85 -3.84 -1.23
C ILE A 41 -7.62 -2.95 -1.31
N ASN A 42 -6.67 -3.28 -2.19
CA ASN A 42 -5.38 -2.60 -2.41
C ASN A 42 -4.17 -3.21 -1.69
N GLY A 43 -4.34 -4.26 -0.87
CA GLY A 43 -3.24 -5.13 -0.44
C GLY A 43 -1.98 -4.42 0.06
N LYS A 44 -2.14 -3.23 0.67
CA LYS A 44 -1.02 -2.46 1.20
C LYS A 44 -0.29 -3.35 2.19
N THR A 45 0.94 -3.69 1.87
CA THR A 45 1.81 -4.42 2.79
C THR A 45 2.01 -3.53 4.00
N SER A 46 1.78 -4.07 5.20
CA SER A 46 2.02 -3.33 6.44
C SER A 46 3.46 -2.80 6.44
N ASP A 47 3.65 -1.54 6.80
CA ASP A 47 4.98 -0.97 7.05
C ASP A 47 5.71 -1.67 8.22
N VAL A 48 4.97 -2.46 9.00
CA VAL A 48 5.51 -3.29 10.07
C VAL A 48 5.73 -4.70 9.53
N ALA A 49 6.98 -5.16 9.62
CA ALA A 49 7.30 -6.56 9.36
C ALA A 49 6.42 -7.45 10.26
N ALA A 50 5.74 -8.43 9.67
CA ALA A 50 4.93 -9.37 10.42
C ALA A 50 5.79 -10.01 11.52
N ILE A 51 5.44 -9.76 12.78
CA ILE A 51 6.09 -10.41 13.91
C ILE A 51 5.73 -11.89 13.82
N GLN A 52 6.76 -12.75 13.85
CA GLN A 52 6.59 -14.19 13.90
C GLN A 52 5.56 -14.56 14.98
N PRO A 53 4.47 -15.26 14.64
CA PRO A 53 3.49 -15.69 15.63
C PRO A 53 4.18 -16.56 16.68
N THR A 54 4.17 -16.11 17.93
CA THR A 54 4.77 -16.85 19.05
C THR A 54 4.07 -18.20 19.18
N GLY A 55 4.80 -19.30 18.92
CA GLY A 55 4.28 -20.67 19.05
C GLY A 55 3.92 -21.37 17.75
N MET A 56 4.18 -20.78 16.57
CA MET A 56 4.07 -21.52 15.32
C MET A 56 5.15 -22.61 15.28
N GLN A 57 4.73 -23.88 15.23
CA GLN A 57 5.63 -25.03 15.10
C GLN A 57 5.63 -25.52 13.65
N PRO A 58 6.80 -25.85 13.08
CA PRO A 58 6.88 -26.37 11.73
C PRO A 58 6.19 -27.74 11.63
N ASP A 59 5.48 -27.96 10.52
CA ASP A 59 4.88 -29.25 10.18
C ASP A 59 5.93 -30.18 9.57
N LEU A 60 6.47 -31.08 10.39
CA LEU A 60 7.50 -32.03 9.96
C LEU A 60 6.94 -33.25 9.20
N SER A 61 5.62 -33.38 9.05
CA SER A 61 5.01 -34.56 8.41
C SER A 61 5.23 -34.62 6.91
N ARG A 62 5.55 -33.47 6.29
CA ARG A 62 5.74 -33.36 4.84
C ARG A 62 6.80 -32.32 4.50
N THR A 63 7.47 -32.56 3.38
CA THR A 63 8.46 -31.65 2.80
C THR A 63 7.87 -31.02 1.54
N ILE A 64 8.08 -29.72 1.37
CA ILE A 64 7.73 -28.97 0.15
C ILE A 64 9.00 -28.45 -0.53
N ARG A 65 9.01 -28.45 -1.86
CA ARG A 65 10.07 -27.81 -2.65
C ARG A 65 9.66 -26.39 -2.99
N VAL A 66 10.48 -25.43 -2.62
CA VAL A 66 10.34 -24.02 -2.97
C VAL A 66 11.35 -23.71 -4.07
N GLU A 67 10.89 -23.13 -5.17
CA GLU A 67 11.72 -22.67 -6.28
C GLU A 67 11.66 -21.15 -6.36
N PHE A 68 12.82 -20.50 -6.36
CA PHE A 68 12.94 -19.05 -6.46
C PHE A 68 13.21 -18.68 -7.91
N MET A 69 12.28 -17.97 -8.53
CA MET A 69 12.41 -17.49 -9.90
C MET A 69 12.66 -15.99 -9.90
N ALA A 70 13.58 -15.55 -10.75
CA ALA A 70 13.84 -14.14 -11.01
C ALA A 70 13.65 -13.86 -12.50
N HIS A 71 12.86 -12.84 -12.82
CA HIS A 71 12.67 -12.36 -14.19
C HIS A 71 13.17 -10.91 -14.26
N VAL A 72 14.12 -10.66 -15.16
CA VAL A 72 14.69 -9.32 -15.36
C VAL A 72 14.14 -8.76 -16.66
N ASN A 73 13.67 -7.52 -16.63
CA ASN A 73 13.29 -6.81 -17.85
C ASN A 73 14.56 -6.55 -18.69
N PRO A 74 14.59 -6.89 -19.99
CA PRO A 74 15.74 -6.64 -20.86
C PRO A 74 16.27 -5.20 -20.84
N ASP A 75 15.40 -4.21 -20.56
CA ASP A 75 15.78 -2.79 -20.50
C ASP A 75 16.48 -2.38 -19.19
N MET A 76 16.58 -3.28 -18.20
CA MET A 76 17.27 -3.02 -16.94
C MET A 76 18.68 -3.61 -16.95
N PRO A 77 19.75 -2.80 -16.79
CA PRO A 77 21.14 -3.26 -16.80
C PRO A 77 21.57 -3.86 -15.45
N TRP A 78 20.68 -4.59 -14.77
CA TRP A 78 20.94 -5.17 -13.45
C TRP A 78 21.09 -6.69 -13.55
N GLU A 79 22.06 -7.24 -12.83
CA GLU A 79 22.15 -8.68 -12.63
C GLU A 79 21.28 -9.06 -11.43
N PHE A 80 20.07 -9.55 -11.72
CA PHE A 80 19.14 -10.02 -10.69
C PHE A 80 18.88 -11.51 -10.87
N LYS A 81 19.35 -12.28 -9.90
CA LYS A 81 19.22 -13.74 -9.85
C LYS A 81 18.99 -14.20 -8.41
N PRO A 82 18.26 -15.31 -8.20
CA PRO A 82 18.08 -15.86 -6.87
C PRO A 82 19.42 -16.36 -6.32
N LYS A 83 19.66 -16.14 -5.02
CA LYS A 83 20.86 -16.65 -4.32
C LYS A 83 20.85 -18.17 -4.20
N VAL A 84 19.66 -18.75 -4.02
CA VAL A 84 19.39 -20.20 -4.01
C VAL A 84 18.25 -20.45 -4.98
N ILE A 85 18.41 -21.38 -5.92
CA ILE A 85 17.41 -21.64 -6.98
C ILE A 85 16.24 -22.48 -6.46
N SER A 86 16.53 -23.48 -5.64
CA SER A 86 15.52 -24.36 -5.06
C SER A 86 15.92 -24.83 -3.68
N MET A 87 14.95 -25.04 -2.79
CA MET A 87 15.19 -25.62 -1.47
C MET A 87 14.00 -26.48 -1.02
N ASN A 88 14.29 -27.47 -0.18
CA ASN A 88 13.26 -28.27 0.48
C ASN A 88 13.06 -27.73 1.88
N VAL A 89 11.81 -27.47 2.26
CA VAL A 89 11.44 -26.93 3.58
C VAL A 89 10.22 -27.63 4.14
N HIS A 90 10.04 -27.53 5.44
CA HIS A 90 8.80 -27.87 6.10
C HIS A 90 7.86 -26.65 6.16
N PRO A 91 6.54 -26.83 5.99
CA PRO A 91 5.58 -25.75 6.19
C PRO A 91 5.72 -25.12 7.59
N GLY A 92 5.84 -23.79 7.65
CA GLY A 92 6.03 -23.06 8.91
C GLY A 92 7.48 -23.01 9.40
N GLU A 93 8.43 -23.64 8.69
CA GLU A 93 9.86 -23.55 8.99
C GLU A 93 10.43 -22.19 8.56
N VAL A 94 11.22 -21.56 9.44
CA VAL A 94 11.86 -20.28 9.17
C VAL A 94 13.26 -20.52 8.63
N VAL A 95 13.47 -20.23 7.35
CA VAL A 95 14.76 -20.42 6.69
C VAL A 95 15.26 -19.10 6.09
N GLN A 96 16.56 -18.83 6.25
CA GLN A 96 17.23 -17.68 5.63
C GLN A 96 18.16 -18.16 4.51
N THR A 97 18.06 -17.55 3.33
CA THR A 97 18.81 -17.94 2.11
C THR A 97 19.93 -16.99 1.75
#